data_AF-A0A7J3TH32-F1
#
_entry.id   AF-A0A7J3TH32-F1
#
_cell.length_a   1.000
_cell.length_b   1.000
_cell.length_c   1.000
_cell.angle_alpha   90.00
_cell.angle_beta   90.00
_cell.angle_gamma   90.00
#
_symmetry.space_group_name_H-M   'P 1'
#
loop_
_entity.id
_entity.type
_entity.pdbx_description
1 polymer ?
#
loop_
_entity_poly.entity_id
_entity_poly.type
_entity_poly.pdbx_seq_one_letter_code
_entity_poly.pdbx_strand_id
1 'polypeptide(L)'
;MDLEIPIVTCFRSNAFFGLFNLKNYEILSDYDRWYLGTDNAMIATPSMIDEVKFSAYFLDEEKIFRAATRNPFFKSFTVAKMDKINLRNPIASIVRRLESCDVVKIIREDIRNLE
;
A
#
# COMPACT_ATOMS: atom_id res chain seq x y z
N MET A 1 -18.74 -6.71 -13.93
CA MET A 1 -17.36 -6.87 -13.40
C MET A 1 -17.40 -8.08 -12.47
N ASP A 2 -17.76 -9.25 -13.02
CA ASP A 2 -18.57 -10.25 -12.29
C ASP A 2 -17.74 -11.37 -11.66
N LEU A 3 -16.44 -11.42 -11.93
CA LEU A 3 -15.52 -12.45 -11.45
C LEU A 3 -14.72 -12.02 -10.20
N GLU A 4 -14.95 -10.80 -9.71
CA GLU A 4 -14.27 -10.25 -8.54
C GLU A 4 -12.73 -10.46 -8.55
N ILE A 5 -12.08 -10.25 -9.68
CA ILE A 5 -10.66 -10.54 -9.87
C ILE A 5 -9.80 -9.50 -9.13
N PRO A 6 -8.88 -9.90 -8.23
CA PRO A 6 -7.91 -8.99 -7.63
C PRO A 6 -7.06 -8.24 -8.65
N ILE A 7 -6.90 -6.93 -8.46
CA ILE A 7 -6.06 -6.06 -9.30
C ILE A 7 -4.95 -5.47 -8.44
N VAL A 8 -3.70 -5.66 -8.87
CA VAL A 8 -2.52 -5.08 -8.22
C VAL A 8 -1.98 -3.95 -9.08
N THR A 9 -1.73 -2.79 -8.48
CA THR A 9 -1.08 -1.65 -9.16
C THR A 9 0.30 -1.39 -8.57
N CYS A 10 1.29 -1.29 -9.46
CA CYS A 10 2.66 -0.91 -9.13
C CYS A 10 2.94 0.47 -9.73
N PHE A 11 2.57 1.52 -9.01
CA PHE A 11 2.69 2.92 -9.44
C PHE A 11 4.11 3.28 -9.88
N ARG A 12 5.12 2.93 -9.08
CA ARG A 12 6.52 3.29 -9.41
C ARG A 12 7.02 2.58 -10.66
N SER A 13 6.70 1.29 -10.81
CA SER A 13 7.02 0.52 -12.02
C SER A 13 6.28 1.05 -13.25
N ASN A 14 4.97 1.30 -13.13
CA ASN A 14 4.16 1.87 -14.21
C ASN A 14 4.68 3.24 -14.65
N ALA A 15 5.10 4.09 -13.72
CA ALA A 15 5.72 5.38 -14.02
C ALA A 15 7.02 5.21 -14.81
N PHE A 16 7.88 4.28 -14.38
CA PHE A 16 9.14 4.00 -15.06
C PHE A 16 8.94 3.53 -16.51
N PHE A 17 7.96 2.67 -16.76
CA PHE A 17 7.67 2.15 -18.10
C PHE A 17 6.80 3.06 -18.98
N GLY A 18 6.41 4.24 -18.51
CA GLY A 18 5.50 5.13 -19.25
C GLY A 18 4.07 4.60 -19.36
N LEU A 19 3.66 3.70 -18.46
CA LEU A 19 2.32 3.11 -18.35
C LEU A 19 1.44 3.82 -17.31
N PHE A 20 1.90 4.95 -16.77
CA PHE A 20 1.20 5.70 -15.73
C PHE A 20 -0.13 6.27 -16.26
N ASN A 21 -1.24 5.92 -15.60
CA ASN A 21 -2.56 6.39 -15.99
C ASN A 21 -3.41 6.74 -14.76
N LEU A 22 -3.44 8.04 -14.42
CA LEU A 22 -4.15 8.55 -13.25
C LEU A 22 -5.64 8.22 -13.26
N LYS A 23 -6.30 8.37 -14.42
CA LYS A 23 -7.73 8.11 -14.56
C LYS A 23 -8.08 6.65 -14.25
N ASN A 24 -7.23 5.72 -14.69
CA ASN A 24 -7.42 4.31 -14.34
C ASN A 24 -7.24 4.09 -12.84
N TYR A 25 -6.25 4.72 -12.21
CA TYR A 25 -6.02 4.58 -10.78
C TYR A 25 -7.16 5.17 -9.94
N GLU A 26 -7.77 6.28 -10.37
CA GLU A 26 -8.96 6.85 -9.73
C GLU A 26 -10.13 5.85 -9.74
N ILE A 27 -10.42 5.24 -10.90
CA ILE A 27 -11.48 4.22 -11.04
C ILE A 27 -11.17 3.00 -10.19
N LEU A 28 -9.92 2.50 -10.24
CA LEU A 28 -9.49 1.35 -9.46
C LEU A 28 -9.50 1.60 -7.96
N SER A 29 -9.32 2.85 -7.53
CA SER A 29 -9.29 3.21 -6.11
C SER A 29 -10.60 2.94 -5.37
N ASP A 30 -11.72 2.90 -6.11
CA ASP A 30 -13.04 2.56 -5.60
C ASP A 30 -13.34 1.06 -5.66
N TYR A 31 -12.47 0.26 -6.28
CA TYR A 31 -12.63 -1.18 -6.39
C TYR A 31 -12.13 -1.91 -5.13
N ASP A 32 -12.96 -2.79 -4.56
CA ASP A 32 -12.64 -3.41 -3.27
C ASP A 32 -11.49 -4.42 -3.31
N ARG A 33 -11.26 -5.05 -4.46
CA ARG A 33 -10.14 -5.98 -4.66
C ARG A 33 -8.98 -5.31 -5.38
N TRP A 34 -8.76 -4.03 -5.12
CA TRP A 34 -7.59 -3.29 -5.55
C TRP A 34 -6.50 -3.29 -4.46
N TYR A 35 -5.27 -3.58 -4.88
CA TYR A 35 -4.10 -3.74 -4.02
C TYR A 35 -2.89 -3.00 -4.63
N LEU A 36 -1.88 -2.74 -3.80
CA LEU A 36 -0.60 -2.20 -4.24
C LEU A 36 0.49 -3.26 -4.28
N GLY A 37 1.44 -3.10 -5.20
CA GLY A 37 2.63 -3.93 -5.31
C GLY A 37 3.84 -3.10 -5.76
N THR A 38 5.04 -3.60 -5.51
CA THR A 38 6.28 -2.89 -5.92
C THR A 38 6.77 -3.30 -7.31
N ASP A 39 6.22 -4.38 -7.88
CA ASP A 39 6.82 -5.09 -9.02
C ASP A 39 8.25 -5.60 -8.68
N ASN A 40 9.01 -5.97 -9.70
CA ASN A 40 10.34 -6.53 -9.59
C ASN A 40 11.39 -5.54 -9.07
N ALA A 41 12.35 -6.07 -8.30
CA ALA A 41 13.43 -5.31 -7.67
C ALA A 41 14.51 -4.78 -8.63
N MET A 42 14.42 -5.11 -9.94
CA MET A 42 15.43 -4.71 -10.93
C MET A 42 15.27 -3.24 -11.34
N ILE A 43 14.11 -2.64 -11.09
CA ILE A 43 13.74 -1.29 -11.57
C ILE A 43 13.68 -0.30 -10.41
N ALA A 44 13.16 -0.73 -9.27
CA ALA A 44 13.02 0.08 -8.07
C ALA A 44 13.32 -0.76 -6.83
N THR A 45 13.78 -0.11 -5.76
CA THR A 45 13.86 -0.74 -4.44
C THR A 45 12.48 -1.33 -4.09
N PRO A 46 12.38 -2.63 -3.76
CA PRO A 46 11.12 -3.31 -3.47
C PRO A 46 10.60 -2.91 -2.08
N SER A 47 10.18 -1.66 -1.94
CA SER A 47 9.73 -1.03 -0.69
C SER A 47 8.27 -0.63 -0.80
N MET A 48 7.39 -1.34 -0.06
CA MET A 48 5.98 -0.98 0.04
C MET A 48 5.77 0.40 0.68
N ILE A 49 6.67 0.81 1.59
CA ILE A 49 6.61 2.14 2.21
C ILE A 49 6.79 3.23 1.16
N ASP A 50 7.75 3.05 0.25
CA ASP A 50 8.01 4.02 -0.81
C ASP A 50 6.91 3.99 -1.89
N GLU A 51 6.37 2.80 -2.20
CA GLU A 51 5.23 2.63 -3.12
C GLU A 51 4.00 3.38 -2.62
N VAL A 52 3.70 3.25 -1.33
CA VAL A 52 2.60 3.95 -0.64
C VAL A 52 2.81 5.46 -0.67
N LYS A 53 4.00 5.94 -0.32
CA LYS A 53 4.31 7.38 -0.38
C LYS A 53 4.19 7.94 -1.78
N PHE A 54 4.70 7.22 -2.78
CA PHE A 54 4.65 7.65 -4.17
C PHE A 54 3.21 7.73 -4.67
N SER A 55 2.40 6.70 -4.40
CA SER A 55 0.99 6.66 -4.83
C SER A 55 0.13 7.75 -4.15
N ALA A 56 0.46 8.17 -2.93
CA ALA A 56 -0.23 9.22 -2.19
C ALA A 56 -0.04 10.65 -2.72
N TYR A 57 0.85 10.85 -3.70
CA TYR A 57 0.90 12.11 -4.46
C TYR A 57 -0.26 12.24 -5.46
N PHE A 58 -0.91 11.13 -5.79
CA PHE A 58 -1.87 11.04 -6.88
C PHE A 58 -3.28 10.71 -6.43
N LEU A 59 -3.44 10.02 -5.31
CA LEU A 59 -4.73 9.57 -4.78
C LEU A 59 -4.85 9.86 -3.29
N ASP A 60 -6.10 9.81 -2.82
CA ASP A 60 -6.48 9.95 -1.41
C ASP A 60 -5.77 8.92 -0.51
N GLU A 61 -5.27 9.38 0.64
CA GLU A 61 -4.44 8.58 1.54
C GLU A 61 -5.21 7.39 2.14
N GLU A 62 -6.52 7.51 2.37
CA GLU A 62 -7.33 6.42 2.91
C GLU A 62 -7.44 5.28 1.90
N LYS A 63 -7.67 5.61 0.62
CA LYS A 63 -7.72 4.61 -0.45
C LYS A 63 -6.39 3.90 -0.63
N ILE A 64 -5.28 4.66 -0.61
CA ILE A 64 -3.92 4.11 -0.68
C ILE A 64 -3.62 3.20 0.51
N PHE A 65 -3.89 3.68 1.73
CA PHE A 65 -3.65 2.91 2.96
C PHE A 65 -4.41 1.58 2.94
N ARG A 66 -5.68 1.61 2.53
CA ARG A 66 -6.52 0.44 2.39
C ARG A 66 -5.97 -0.56 1.36
N ALA A 67 -5.59 -0.09 0.17
CA ALA A 67 -5.03 -0.95 -0.88
C ALA A 67 -3.67 -1.56 -0.48
N ALA A 68 -2.87 -0.85 0.32
CA ALA A 68 -1.56 -1.30 0.78
C ALA A 68 -1.61 -2.29 1.96
N THR A 69 -2.67 -2.26 2.77
CA THR A 69 -2.77 -3.04 4.01
C THR A 69 -3.72 -4.22 3.93
N ARG A 70 -4.65 -4.23 2.96
CA ARG A 70 -5.52 -5.38 2.69
C ARG A 70 -4.67 -6.59 2.29
N ASN A 71 -4.81 -7.69 3.03
CA ASN A 71 -4.13 -8.95 2.74
C ASN A 71 -5.12 -10.12 2.92
N PRO A 72 -5.49 -10.84 1.84
CA PRO A 72 -6.43 -11.95 1.93
C PRO A 72 -5.78 -13.27 2.41
N PHE A 73 -4.45 -13.32 2.54
CA PHE A 73 -3.72 -14.57 2.80
C PHE A 73 -3.32 -14.77 4.26
N PHE A 74 -3.03 -13.68 4.99
CA PHE A 74 -2.63 -13.73 6.40
C PHE A 74 -2.89 -12.41 7.11
N LYS A 75 -3.02 -12.47 8.45
CA LYS A 75 -3.03 -11.28 9.29
C LYS A 75 -1.59 -10.88 9.62
N SER A 76 -1.26 -9.63 9.38
CA SER A 76 0.01 -9.05 9.80
C SER A 76 -0.18 -7.64 10.32
N PHE A 77 0.60 -7.30 11.34
CA PHE A 77 0.62 -5.97 11.93
C PHE A 77 2.03 -5.42 11.86
N THR A 78 2.14 -4.19 11.40
CA THR A 78 3.38 -3.41 11.44
C THR A 78 3.30 -2.44 12.60
N VAL A 79 4.21 -2.59 13.55
CA VAL A 79 4.37 -1.63 14.65
C VAL A 79 5.46 -0.65 14.24
N ALA A 80 5.11 0.63 14.19
CA ALA A 80 6.04 1.70 13.89
C ALA A 80 6.07 2.74 15.01
N LYS A 81 7.25 3.30 15.27
CA LYS A 81 7.45 4.42 16.16
C LYS A 81 7.73 5.66 15.33
N MET A 82 6.76 6.58 15.28
CA MET A 82 6.89 7.83 14.54
C MET A 82 6.88 9.01 15.51
N ASP A 83 7.84 9.92 15.38
CA ASP A 83 7.95 11.08 16.27
C ASP A 83 6.90 12.17 16.00
N LYS A 84 6.34 12.22 14.78
CA LYS A 84 5.41 13.29 14.35
C LYS A 84 4.17 12.73 13.64
N ILE A 85 3.18 12.32 14.43
CA ILE A 85 1.88 11.86 13.94
C ILE A 85 0.83 12.98 14.07
N ASN A 86 0.11 13.26 12.99
CA ASN A 86 -1.10 14.05 13.05
C ASN A 86 -2.23 13.20 13.62
N LEU A 87 -2.57 13.40 14.90
CA LEU A 87 -3.61 12.61 15.57
C LEU A 87 -5.02 12.79 14.98
N ARG A 88 -5.29 13.89 14.27
CA ARG A 88 -6.58 14.08 13.57
C ARG A 88 -6.67 13.29 12.28
N ASN A 89 -5.53 13.01 11.64
CA ASN A 89 -5.44 12.16 10.46
C ASN A 89 -4.15 11.31 10.52
N PRO A 90 -4.17 10.21 11.30
CA PRO A 90 -3.02 9.33 11.44
C PRO A 90 -2.65 8.65 10.11
N ILE A 91 -3.64 8.34 9.27
CA ILE A 91 -3.45 7.70 7.97
C ILE A 91 -2.55 8.56 7.08
N ALA A 92 -2.83 9.86 6.97
CA ALA A 92 -2.00 10.76 6.19
C ALA A 92 -0.54 10.80 6.70
N SER A 93 -0.34 10.67 8.02
CA SER A 93 1.00 10.60 8.59
C SER A 93 1.70 9.30 8.20
N ILE A 94 1.01 8.16 8.32
CA ILE A 94 1.55 6.85 7.95
C ILE A 94 1.91 6.83 6.46
N VAL A 95 0.95 7.16 5.61
CA VAL A 95 1.08 7.08 4.15
C VAL A 95 2.16 8.01 3.62
N ARG A 96 2.30 9.22 4.17
CA ARG A 96 3.24 10.22 3.63
C ARG A 96 4.60 10.27 4.34
N ARG A 97 4.70 9.79 5.60
CA ARG A 97 5.87 10.06 6.45
C ARG A 97 6.50 8.83 7.09
N LEU A 98 5.83 7.69 7.13
CA LEU A 98 6.41 6.48 7.73
C LEU A 98 7.67 6.08 6.95
N GLU A 99 8.83 5.96 7.59
CA GLU A 99 10.05 5.43 6.99
C GLU A 99 10.30 3.99 7.40
N SER A 100 11.12 3.26 6.62
CA SER A 100 11.49 1.88 6.98
C SER A 100 12.22 1.78 8.32
N CYS A 101 12.97 2.83 8.70
CA CYS A 101 13.63 2.92 10.00
C CYS A 101 12.66 3.12 11.18
N ASP A 102 11.42 3.54 10.92
CA ASP A 102 10.41 3.72 11.97
C ASP A 102 9.76 2.39 12.36
N VAL A 103 9.88 1.35 11.52
CA VAL A 103 9.32 0.03 11.78
C VAL A 103 10.13 -0.66 12.88
N VAL A 104 9.49 -0.90 14.02
CA VAL A 104 10.13 -1.51 15.19
C VAL A 104 9.80 -3.00 15.33
N LYS A 105 8.67 -3.45 14.78
CA LYS A 105 8.24 -4.85 14.86
C LYS A 105 7.25 -5.19 13.76
N ILE A 106 7.35 -6.42 13.26
CA ILE A 106 6.33 -7.04 12.40
C ILE A 106 5.78 -8.25 13.16
N ILE A 107 4.47 -8.32 13.28
CA ILE A 107 3.75 -9.44 13.88
C ILE A 107 2.99 -10.14 12.76
N ARG A 108 3.18 -11.45 12.58
CA ARG A 108 2.47 -12.24 11.58
C ARG A 108 1.76 -13.39 12.28
N GLU A 109 0.46 -13.50 12.08
CA GLU A 109 -0.34 -14.63 12.54
C GLU A 109 -0.61 -15.55 11.34
N ASP A 110 -0.27 -16.82 11.48
CA ASP A 110 -0.56 -17.84 10.48
C ASP A 110 -2.04 -18.24 10.62
N ILE A 111 -2.83 -18.16 9.55
CA ILE A 111 -4.28 -18.47 9.59
C ILE A 111 -4.54 -19.94 9.92
N ARG A 112 -3.51 -20.81 9.80
CA ARG A 112 -3.58 -22.24 10.11
C ARG A 112 -3.85 -22.59 11.59
N ASN A 113 -3.92 -21.60 12.49
CA ASN A 113 -4.21 -21.78 13.92
C ASN A 113 -5.55 -21.16 14.36
N LEU A 114 -6.48 -20.88 13.44
CA LEU A 114 -7.79 -20.28 13.73
C LEU A 114 -8.98 -21.22 13.45
N GLU A 115 -8.75 -22.54 13.44
CA GLU A 115 -9.81 -23.56 13.51
C GLU A 115 -10.13 -23.94 14.95
#